data_AF-A0A848CYZ2-F1
#
_entry.id   AF-A0A848CYZ2-F1
#
_cell.length_a   1.000
_cell.length_b   1.000
_cell.length_c   1.000
_cell.angle_alpha   90.00
_cell.angle_beta   90.00
_cell.angle_gamma   90.00
#
_symmetry.space_group_name_H-M   'P 1'
#
loop_
_entity.id
_entity.type
_entity.pdbx_description
1 polymer ?
#
loop_
_entity_poly.entity_id
_entity_poly.type
_entity_poly.pdbx_seq_one_letter_code
_entity_poly.pdbx_strand_id
1 'polypeptide(L)'
;MRASAMWIANWEACELNSRTKQDEKEEAYWQSHAPMYDVRNPLAPFAIPIIEQITYHLHSTDHLLEIGAGTGGFTRLLAPYVRRITVIEPSEAMRIQLQNNWQEEHSASLDVLACKWEEAGNISCDVIFAANAFYRMRDMKECIIRMNETACKSVFLIQSIGKPYASPIIVKRGASTEQMERAHLISHILDEIGIVHEFISYPIVRKDGGKHEVALISWNVELNDSTE
;
A
#
# COMPACT_ATOMS: atom_id res chain seq x y z
N MET A 1 7.18 -23.29 -4.03
CA MET A 1 5.81 -22.83 -4.34
C MET A 1 5.96 -21.52 -5.10
N ARG A 2 5.07 -21.18 -6.04
CA ARG A 2 5.07 -19.85 -6.66
C ARG A 2 4.85 -18.76 -5.59
N ALA A 3 5.36 -17.55 -5.80
CA ALA A 3 5.29 -16.47 -4.82
C ALA A 3 3.82 -16.09 -4.54
N SER A 4 3.00 -16.02 -5.59
CA SER A 4 1.56 -15.75 -5.49
C SER A 4 0.83 -16.80 -4.67
N ALA A 5 1.14 -18.08 -4.88
CA ALA A 5 0.56 -19.19 -4.13
C ALA A 5 0.99 -19.17 -2.65
N MET A 6 2.22 -18.74 -2.35
CA MET A 6 2.69 -18.57 -0.96
C MET A 6 1.92 -17.47 -0.25
N TRP A 7 1.62 -16.36 -0.93
CA TRP A 7 0.81 -15.27 -0.39
C TRP A 7 -0.60 -15.77 0.00
N ILE A 8 -1.28 -16.42 -0.94
CA ILE A 8 -2.63 -16.98 -0.73
C ILE A 8 -2.61 -17.99 0.42
N ALA A 9 -1.66 -18.93 0.42
CA ALA A 9 -1.56 -19.95 1.47
C ALA A 9 -1.41 -19.34 2.87
N ASN A 10 -0.61 -18.28 3.02
CA ASN A 10 -0.49 -17.57 4.28
C ASN A 10 -1.78 -16.83 4.65
N TRP A 11 -2.43 -16.15 3.69
CA TRP A 11 -3.69 -15.47 3.96
C TRP A 11 -4.78 -16.46 4.40
N GLU A 12 -4.86 -17.62 3.74
CA GLU A 12 -5.81 -18.69 4.06
C GLU A 12 -5.51 -19.34 5.42
N ALA A 13 -4.24 -19.58 5.74
CA ALA A 13 -3.80 -20.13 7.02
C ALA A 13 -3.78 -19.11 8.17
N CYS A 14 -4.00 -17.81 7.90
CA CYS A 14 -4.02 -16.79 8.93
C CYS A 14 -5.26 -16.95 9.83
N GLU A 15 -5.09 -17.71 10.91
CA GLU A 15 -6.09 -17.87 11.98
C GLU A 15 -5.83 -16.88 13.13
N LEU A 16 -4.58 -16.43 13.28
CA LEU A 16 -4.11 -15.61 14.40
C LEU A 16 -4.62 -14.16 14.37
N ASN A 17 -5.01 -13.65 13.20
CA ASN A 17 -5.55 -12.31 13.08
C ASN A 17 -6.88 -12.32 12.32
N SER A 18 -7.98 -12.46 13.06
CA SER A 18 -9.32 -12.46 12.46
C SER A 18 -9.64 -11.18 11.68
N ARG A 19 -8.93 -10.07 11.92
CA ARG A 19 -9.11 -8.81 11.17
C ARG A 19 -8.72 -8.92 9.69
N THR A 20 -7.82 -9.85 9.35
CA THR A 20 -7.43 -10.09 7.95
C THR A 20 -8.64 -10.47 7.09
N LYS A 21 -9.60 -11.21 7.65
CA LYS A 21 -10.75 -11.76 6.91
C LYS A 21 -12.11 -11.16 7.29
N GLN A 22 -12.24 -10.59 8.49
CA GLN A 22 -13.52 -10.10 9.03
C GLN A 22 -13.52 -8.58 9.04
N ASP A 23 -14.37 -7.97 8.22
CA ASP A 23 -14.46 -6.52 8.04
C ASP A 23 -14.90 -5.82 9.33
N GLU A 24 -15.86 -6.39 10.06
CA GLU A 24 -16.38 -5.79 11.29
C GLU A 24 -15.30 -5.71 12.38
N LYS A 25 -14.43 -6.72 12.45
CA LYS A 25 -13.31 -6.73 13.42
C LYS A 25 -12.19 -5.78 13.03
N GLU A 26 -11.93 -5.66 11.74
CA GLU A 26 -10.99 -4.68 11.22
C GLU A 26 -11.47 -3.25 11.50
N GLU A 27 -12.75 -2.98 11.23
CA GLU A 27 -13.35 -1.68 11.52
C GLU A 27 -13.35 -1.38 13.02
N ALA A 28 -13.75 -2.32 13.87
CA ALA A 28 -13.70 -2.14 15.33
C ALA A 28 -12.27 -1.85 15.85
N TYR A 29 -11.26 -2.47 15.23
CA TYR A 29 -9.87 -2.14 15.50
C TYR A 29 -9.58 -0.69 15.12
N TRP A 30 -9.93 -0.26 13.92
CA TRP A 30 -9.66 1.11 13.48
C TRP A 30 -10.46 2.18 14.20
N GLN A 31 -11.70 1.93 14.59
CA GLN A 31 -12.47 2.82 15.48
C GLN A 31 -11.71 3.14 16.77
N SER A 32 -11.00 2.15 17.31
CA SER A 32 -10.20 2.31 18.54
C SER A 32 -8.82 2.96 18.32
N HIS A 33 -8.28 2.90 17.09
CA HIS A 33 -6.89 3.28 16.80
C HIS A 33 -6.75 4.54 15.96
N ALA A 34 -7.67 4.79 15.03
CA ALA A 34 -7.62 5.90 14.07
C ALA A 34 -7.46 7.27 14.75
N PRO A 35 -8.17 7.61 15.86
CA PRO A 35 -8.03 8.92 16.51
C PRO A 35 -6.61 9.24 16.96
N MET A 36 -5.79 8.23 17.27
CA MET A 36 -4.43 8.38 17.76
C MET A 36 -3.37 7.90 16.78
N TYR A 37 -3.76 7.52 15.56
CA TYR A 37 -2.86 6.92 14.57
C TYR A 37 -1.70 7.87 14.22
N ASP A 38 -2.02 9.13 13.89
CA ASP A 38 -1.05 10.17 13.52
C ASP A 38 -0.12 10.57 14.67
N VAL A 39 -0.52 10.31 15.92
CA VAL A 39 0.30 10.65 17.10
C VAL A 39 1.22 9.50 17.49
N ARG A 40 0.74 8.25 17.36
CA ARG A 40 1.42 7.06 17.88
C ARG A 40 2.59 6.67 16.99
N ASN A 41 2.34 6.37 15.71
CA ASN A 41 3.38 5.84 14.83
C ASN A 41 3.03 5.96 13.33
N PRO A 42 2.73 7.16 12.80
CA PRO A 42 2.52 7.31 11.37
C PRO A 42 3.84 7.03 10.63
N LEU A 43 3.79 6.39 9.45
CA LEU A 43 4.99 6.24 8.61
C LEU A 43 5.30 7.50 7.80
N ALA A 44 4.26 8.18 7.30
CA ALA A 44 4.42 9.27 6.32
C ALA A 44 5.45 10.34 6.73
N PRO A 45 5.47 10.88 7.97
CA PRO A 45 6.44 11.91 8.35
C PRO A 45 7.91 11.43 8.37
N PHE A 46 8.14 10.11 8.43
CA PHE A 46 9.50 9.53 8.48
C PHE A 46 9.95 9.00 7.12
N ALA A 47 9.03 8.84 6.18
CA ALA A 47 9.30 8.30 4.85
C ALA A 47 9.63 9.41 3.82
N ILE A 48 10.00 10.63 4.26
CA ILE A 48 10.30 11.76 3.38
C ILE A 48 11.34 11.40 2.30
N PRO A 49 12.45 10.70 2.58
CA PRO A 49 13.40 10.32 1.51
C PRO A 49 12.76 9.44 0.42
N ILE A 50 11.79 8.61 0.79
CA ILE A 50 11.05 7.77 -0.16
C ILE A 50 10.09 8.63 -0.98
N ILE A 51 9.42 9.57 -0.33
CA ILE A 51 8.47 10.48 -0.98
C ILE A 51 9.18 11.40 -1.96
N GLU A 52 10.35 11.93 -1.61
CA GLU A 52 11.17 12.72 -2.54
C GLU A 52 11.52 11.93 -3.80
N GLN A 53 11.80 10.63 -3.69
CA GLN A 53 12.04 9.79 -4.86
C GLN A 53 10.79 9.64 -5.73
N ILE A 54 9.64 9.40 -5.11
CA ILE A 54 8.36 9.27 -5.83
C ILE A 54 8.00 10.58 -6.56
N THR A 55 8.17 11.74 -5.92
CA THR A 55 7.71 13.03 -6.46
C THR A 55 8.47 13.45 -7.72
N TYR A 56 9.69 12.95 -7.98
CA TYR A 56 10.38 13.15 -9.26
C TYR A 56 9.64 12.55 -10.46
N HIS A 57 8.76 11.59 -10.23
CA HIS A 57 7.97 10.93 -11.27
C HIS A 57 6.54 11.45 -11.37
N LEU A 58 6.16 12.44 -10.55
CA LEU A 58 4.82 13.01 -10.52
C LEU A 58 4.77 14.31 -11.32
N HIS A 59 3.62 14.57 -11.93
CA HIS A 59 3.30 15.81 -12.61
C HIS A 59 2.07 16.48 -12.01
N SER A 60 2.07 17.80 -11.98
CA SER A 60 0.95 18.61 -11.46
C SER A 60 -0.38 18.44 -12.20
N THR A 61 -0.39 17.68 -13.31
CA THR A 61 -1.59 17.34 -14.07
C THR A 61 -2.15 15.95 -13.74
N ASP A 62 -1.38 15.12 -13.04
CA ASP A 62 -1.68 13.72 -12.76
C ASP A 62 -2.92 13.55 -11.90
N HIS A 63 -3.64 12.46 -12.17
CA HIS A 63 -4.59 11.83 -11.29
C HIS A 63 -3.90 10.67 -10.56
N LEU A 64 -3.72 10.81 -9.26
CA LEU A 64 -3.17 9.77 -8.39
C LEU A 64 -4.28 8.97 -7.72
N LEU A 65 -4.18 7.65 -7.75
CA LEU A 65 -5.03 6.74 -6.98
C LEU A 65 -4.23 6.18 -5.79
N GLU A 66 -4.67 6.47 -4.57
CA GLU A 66 -4.06 5.96 -3.34
C GLU A 66 -4.89 4.81 -2.74
N ILE A 67 -4.28 3.64 -2.58
CA ILE A 67 -4.93 2.45 -2.02
C ILE A 67 -4.55 2.30 -0.54
N GLY A 68 -5.56 2.33 0.33
CA GLY A 68 -5.41 2.24 1.78
C GLY A 68 -4.82 3.50 2.39
N ALA A 69 -5.43 4.66 2.12
CA ALA A 69 -4.92 5.96 2.55
C ALA A 69 -4.92 6.16 4.08
N GLY A 70 -5.70 5.36 4.83
CA GLY A 70 -5.83 5.51 6.28
C GLY A 70 -6.28 6.92 6.67
N THR A 71 -5.50 7.58 7.51
CA THR A 71 -5.74 8.97 7.95
C THR A 71 -5.29 10.03 6.94
N GLY A 72 -4.82 9.64 5.75
CA GLY A 72 -4.39 10.57 4.70
C GLY A 72 -3.00 11.16 4.88
N GLY A 73 -2.13 10.49 5.65
CA GLY A 73 -0.77 10.96 5.90
C GLY A 73 0.06 11.13 4.63
N PHE A 74 0.02 10.15 3.72
CA PHE A 74 0.70 10.24 2.43
C PHE A 74 -0.09 11.06 1.41
N THR A 75 -1.43 10.98 1.43
CA THR A 75 -2.32 11.84 0.63
C THR A 75 -1.90 13.31 0.71
N ARG A 76 -1.69 13.84 1.93
CA ARG A 76 -1.26 15.23 2.15
C ARG A 76 0.15 15.54 1.64
N LEU A 77 1.07 14.57 1.73
CA LEU A 77 2.45 14.76 1.22
C LEU A 77 2.51 14.76 -0.31
N LEU A 78 1.60 14.03 -0.97
CA LEU A 78 1.56 13.89 -2.43
C LEU A 78 0.68 14.96 -3.09
N ALA A 79 -0.28 15.53 -2.37
CA ALA A 79 -1.20 16.57 -2.86
C ALA A 79 -0.53 17.75 -3.61
N PRO A 80 0.65 18.27 -3.18
CA PRO A 80 1.31 19.36 -3.88
C PRO A 80 1.80 19.03 -5.30
N TYR A 81 1.91 17.75 -5.64
CA TYR A 81 2.59 17.28 -6.85
C TYR A 81 1.64 16.80 -7.94
N VAL A 82 0.33 16.75 -7.67
CA VAL A 82 -0.68 16.17 -8.57
C VAL A 82 -1.92 17.06 -8.64
N ARG A 83 -2.76 16.85 -9.65
CA ARG A 83 -4.01 17.63 -9.85
C ARG A 83 -5.16 17.09 -9.02
N ARG A 84 -5.25 15.76 -8.92
CA ARG A 84 -6.37 15.05 -8.31
C ARG A 84 -5.87 13.82 -7.59
N ILE A 85 -6.43 13.55 -6.43
CA ILE A 85 -6.24 12.29 -5.71
C ILE A 85 -7.60 11.60 -5.58
N THR A 86 -7.65 10.32 -5.90
CA THR A 86 -8.72 9.43 -5.45
C THR A 86 -8.14 8.48 -4.41
N VAL A 87 -8.75 8.39 -3.24
CA VAL A 87 -8.34 7.43 -2.21
C VAL A 87 -9.34 6.28 -2.14
N ILE A 88 -8.84 5.07 -1.94
CA ILE A 88 -9.65 3.88 -1.60
C ILE A 88 -9.33 3.55 -0.14
N GLU A 89 -10.32 3.68 0.73
CA GLU A 89 -10.17 3.39 2.16
C GLU A 89 -11.46 2.75 2.70
N PRO A 90 -11.45 1.44 3.02
CA PRO A 90 -12.63 0.73 3.48
C PRO A 90 -13.07 1.14 4.90
N SER A 91 -12.15 1.59 5.76
CA SER A 91 -12.49 1.91 7.15
C SER A 91 -13.17 3.27 7.29
N GLU A 92 -14.36 3.29 7.89
CA GLU A 92 -15.07 4.54 8.17
C GLU A 92 -14.32 5.40 9.18
N ALA A 93 -13.84 4.79 10.26
CA ALA A 93 -13.02 5.47 11.26
C ALA A 93 -11.78 6.16 10.66
N MET A 94 -11.12 5.51 9.69
CA MET A 94 -9.99 6.12 8.98
C MET A 94 -10.40 7.27 8.07
N ARG A 95 -11.46 7.09 7.27
CA ARG A 95 -11.99 8.16 6.40
C ARG A 95 -12.41 9.41 7.17
N ILE A 96 -12.99 9.26 8.36
CA ILE A 96 -13.32 10.40 9.24
C ILE A 96 -12.05 11.18 9.59
N GLN A 97 -10.97 10.49 9.98
CA GLN A 97 -9.70 11.15 10.28
C GLN A 97 -9.09 11.79 9.04
N LEU A 98 -9.15 11.11 7.88
CA LEU A 98 -8.71 11.66 6.60
C LEU A 98 -9.41 12.96 6.27
N GLN A 99 -10.74 13.02 6.39
CA GLN A 99 -11.51 14.25 6.16
C GLN A 99 -11.16 15.36 7.16
N ASN A 100 -10.97 15.04 8.44
CA ASN A 100 -10.52 16.00 9.45
C ASN A 100 -9.12 16.54 9.15
N ASN A 101 -8.26 15.68 8.60
CA ASN A 101 -6.90 16.01 8.23
C ASN A 101 -6.80 16.81 6.92
N TRP A 102 -7.84 16.77 6.08
CA TRP A 102 -7.94 17.43 4.77
C TRP A 102 -8.73 18.76 4.82
N GLN A 103 -8.93 19.36 6.00
CA GLN A 103 -9.72 20.60 6.13
C GLN A 103 -9.01 21.83 5.57
N GLU A 104 -7.70 21.78 5.40
CA GLU A 104 -6.91 22.88 4.83
C GLU A 104 -7.04 22.91 3.30
N GLU A 105 -6.77 24.06 2.70
CA GLU A 105 -6.78 24.18 1.24
C GLU A 105 -5.58 23.42 0.64
N HIS A 106 -5.88 22.47 -0.24
CA HIS A 106 -4.89 21.67 -0.94
C HIS A 106 -4.97 21.95 -2.44
N SER A 107 -3.83 21.87 -3.13
CA SER A 107 -3.74 22.05 -4.59
C SER A 107 -4.47 20.96 -5.38
N ALA A 108 -4.49 19.74 -4.84
CA ALA A 108 -5.19 18.61 -5.45
C ALA A 108 -6.65 18.55 -4.98
N SER A 109 -7.57 18.22 -5.89
CA SER A 109 -8.90 17.77 -5.48
C SER A 109 -8.83 16.36 -4.88
N LEU A 110 -9.74 16.04 -3.96
CA LEU A 110 -9.80 14.74 -3.28
C LEU A 110 -11.16 14.09 -3.47
N ASP A 111 -11.15 12.85 -3.97
CA ASP A 111 -12.30 11.95 -3.97
C ASP A 111 -12.02 10.75 -3.08
N VAL A 112 -13.04 10.27 -2.37
CA VAL A 112 -12.92 9.17 -1.41
C VAL A 112 -13.87 8.04 -1.78
N LEU A 113 -13.32 6.85 -2.03
CA LEU A 113 -14.06 5.62 -2.30
C LEU A 113 -14.07 4.74 -1.05
N ALA A 114 -15.27 4.53 -0.50
CA ALA A 114 -15.50 3.72 0.69
C ALA A 114 -15.67 2.24 0.33
N CYS A 115 -14.61 1.61 -0.19
CA CYS A 115 -14.60 0.21 -0.57
C CYS A 115 -13.21 -0.41 -0.39
N LYS A 116 -13.10 -1.73 -0.56
CA LYS A 116 -11.80 -2.38 -0.74
C LYS A 116 -11.29 -2.19 -2.17
N TRP A 117 -9.99 -2.37 -2.35
CA TRP A 117 -9.37 -2.33 -3.68
C TRP A 117 -10.02 -3.31 -4.63
N GLU A 118 -10.26 -4.54 -4.17
CA GLU A 118 -10.87 -5.63 -4.94
C GLU A 118 -12.30 -5.31 -5.37
N GLU A 119 -12.99 -4.42 -4.66
CA GLU A 119 -14.40 -4.05 -4.88
C GLU A 119 -14.56 -2.74 -5.65
N ALA A 120 -13.48 -1.98 -5.84
CA ALA A 120 -13.53 -0.74 -6.61
C ALA A 120 -14.04 -1.01 -8.03
N GLY A 121 -14.68 -0.03 -8.65
CA GLY A 121 -15.04 -0.11 -10.06
C GLY A 121 -13.83 0.05 -10.98
N ASN A 122 -14.10 0.22 -12.28
CA ASN A 122 -13.09 0.61 -13.24
C ASN A 122 -12.68 2.07 -12.96
N ILE A 123 -11.40 2.27 -12.65
CA ILE A 123 -10.78 3.57 -12.43
C ILE A 123 -9.66 3.69 -13.47
N SER A 124 -9.50 4.87 -14.05
CA SER A 124 -8.31 5.20 -14.82
C SER A 124 -7.58 6.31 -14.09
N CYS A 125 -6.27 6.17 -13.94
CA CYS A 125 -5.42 7.13 -13.25
C CYS A 125 -4.02 7.15 -13.89
N ASP A 126 -3.26 8.19 -13.63
CA ASP A 126 -1.88 8.29 -14.10
C ASP A 126 -0.95 7.43 -13.23
N VAL A 127 -1.13 7.54 -11.91
CA VAL A 127 -0.22 6.95 -10.93
C VAL A 127 -1.00 6.25 -9.82
N ILE A 128 -0.53 5.08 -9.40
CA ILE A 128 -1.01 4.42 -8.16
C ILE A 128 0.03 4.54 -7.06
N PHE A 129 -0.45 4.82 -5.85
CA PHE A 129 0.36 4.78 -4.63
C PHE A 129 -0.33 3.89 -3.57
N ALA A 130 0.44 3.11 -2.81
CA ALA A 130 -0.07 2.37 -1.67
C ALA A 130 1.01 2.14 -0.62
N ALA A 131 0.68 2.29 0.67
CA ALA A 131 1.64 2.12 1.75
C ALA A 131 1.13 1.19 2.86
N ASN A 132 1.77 0.04 3.05
CA ASN A 132 1.43 -0.99 4.05
C ASN A 132 -0.04 -1.47 4.02
N ALA A 133 -0.74 -1.31 2.89
CA ALA A 133 -2.17 -1.61 2.74
C ALA A 133 -2.45 -3.09 2.34
N PHE A 134 -1.42 -3.89 2.10
CA PHE A 134 -1.56 -5.17 1.37
C PHE A 134 -2.04 -6.35 2.22
N TYR A 135 -1.97 -6.26 3.55
CA TYR A 135 -2.13 -7.43 4.43
C TYR A 135 -3.53 -8.06 4.44
N ARG A 136 -4.53 -7.36 3.89
CA ARG A 136 -5.90 -7.86 3.72
C ARG A 136 -6.20 -8.36 2.31
N MET A 137 -5.33 -8.07 1.33
CA MET A 137 -5.46 -8.56 -0.04
C MET A 137 -5.23 -10.06 -0.07
N ARG A 138 -6.26 -10.83 -0.44
CA ARG A 138 -6.19 -12.30 -0.51
C ARG A 138 -5.28 -12.74 -1.65
N ASP A 139 -5.53 -12.21 -2.84
CA ASP A 139 -4.77 -12.51 -4.05
C ASP A 139 -3.97 -11.28 -4.46
N MET A 140 -2.73 -11.19 -3.95
CA MET A 140 -1.85 -10.06 -4.26
C MET A 140 -1.46 -10.02 -5.74
N LYS A 141 -1.39 -11.18 -6.42
CA LYS A 141 -1.07 -11.21 -7.85
C LYS A 141 -2.17 -10.56 -8.66
N GLU A 142 -3.42 -10.90 -8.39
CA GLU A 142 -4.58 -10.26 -9.03
C GLU A 142 -4.62 -8.76 -8.74
N CYS A 143 -4.31 -8.36 -7.49
CA CYS A 143 -4.25 -6.96 -7.13
C CYS A 143 -3.19 -6.19 -7.92
N ILE A 144 -2.00 -6.79 -8.16
CA ILE A 144 -0.91 -6.17 -8.94
C ILE A 144 -1.26 -6.08 -10.42
N ILE A 145 -1.82 -7.14 -11.01
CA ILE A 145 -2.29 -7.13 -12.41
C ILE A 145 -3.27 -5.97 -12.60
N ARG A 146 -4.25 -5.89 -11.71
CA ARG A 146 -5.23 -4.80 -11.74
C ARG A 146 -4.59 -3.42 -11.55
N MET A 147 -3.59 -3.27 -10.67
CA MET A 147 -2.86 -2.01 -10.53
C MET A 147 -2.17 -1.63 -11.85
N ASN A 148 -1.55 -2.59 -12.53
CA ASN A 148 -0.90 -2.37 -13.83
C ASN A 148 -1.90 -1.95 -14.90
N GLU A 149 -3.10 -2.53 -14.92
CA GLU A 149 -4.17 -2.17 -15.88
C GLU A 149 -4.85 -0.82 -15.56
N THR A 150 -4.81 -0.38 -14.30
CA THR A 150 -5.52 0.82 -13.81
C THR A 150 -4.66 2.09 -14.00
N ALA A 151 -3.35 2.00 -13.79
CA ALA A 151 -2.42 3.12 -13.96
C ALA A 151 -1.94 3.19 -15.40
N CYS A 152 -1.76 4.38 -15.97
CA CYS A 152 -1.16 4.52 -17.30
C CYS A 152 0.32 4.90 -17.29
N LYS A 153 0.88 5.39 -16.17
CA LYS A 153 2.31 5.76 -16.07
C LYS A 153 3.08 4.86 -15.14
N SER A 154 2.71 4.82 -13.86
CA SER A 154 3.53 4.18 -12.84
C SER A 154 2.75 3.74 -11.61
N VAL A 155 3.34 2.79 -10.89
CA VAL A 155 2.83 2.33 -9.60
C VAL A 155 3.95 2.37 -8.57
N PHE A 156 3.64 2.86 -7.37
CA PHE A 156 4.56 2.96 -6.24
C PHE A 156 3.95 2.29 -5.00
N LEU A 157 4.63 1.27 -4.50
CA LEU A 157 4.25 0.53 -3.30
C LEU A 157 5.30 0.74 -2.21
N ILE A 158 4.86 1.12 -1.02
CA ILE A 158 5.70 1.21 0.18
C ILE A 158 5.34 0.06 1.13
N GLN A 159 6.34 -0.72 1.54
CA GLN A 159 6.15 -1.82 2.48
C GLN A 159 7.25 -1.85 3.53
N SER A 160 6.87 -1.72 4.81
CA SER A 160 7.78 -1.93 5.94
C SER A 160 8.28 -3.37 5.94
N ILE A 161 9.55 -3.58 6.28
CA ILE A 161 10.21 -4.88 6.36
C ILE A 161 10.48 -5.20 7.82
N GLY A 162 10.09 -6.41 8.26
CA GLY A 162 10.39 -6.91 9.59
C GLY A 162 9.52 -6.34 10.72
N LYS A 163 9.58 -7.04 11.85
CA LYS A 163 8.83 -6.71 13.07
C LYS A 163 9.44 -5.50 13.80
N PRO A 164 8.65 -4.72 14.55
CA PRO A 164 7.22 -4.93 14.83
C PRO A 164 6.27 -4.39 13.74
N TYR A 165 6.78 -3.70 12.72
CA TYR A 165 5.96 -2.93 11.78
C TYR A 165 5.32 -3.77 10.68
N ALA A 166 5.95 -4.86 10.27
CA ALA A 166 5.38 -5.83 9.35
C ALA A 166 5.71 -7.26 9.79
N SER A 167 4.71 -8.13 9.78
CA SER A 167 4.95 -9.57 9.95
C SER A 167 5.24 -10.21 8.59
N PRO A 168 6.21 -11.13 8.51
CA PRO A 168 6.48 -11.85 7.28
C PRO A 168 5.31 -12.75 6.91
N ILE A 169 5.32 -13.19 5.66
CA ILE A 169 4.49 -14.28 5.15
C ILE A 169 5.10 -15.58 5.65
N ILE A 170 4.29 -16.44 6.28
CA ILE A 170 4.73 -17.70 6.87
C ILE A 170 3.84 -18.83 6.35
N VAL A 171 4.44 -19.85 5.74
CA VAL A 171 3.73 -21.03 5.24
C VAL A 171 4.35 -22.29 5.83
N LYS A 172 3.50 -23.15 6.41
CA LYS A 172 3.91 -24.46 6.94
C LYS A 172 3.72 -25.54 5.88
N ARG A 173 4.71 -26.41 5.71
CA ARG A 173 4.65 -27.58 4.82
C ARG A 173 5.19 -28.81 5.54
N GLY A 174 4.29 -29.67 6.00
CA GLY A 174 4.66 -30.83 6.83
C GLY A 174 5.45 -30.36 8.06
N ALA A 175 6.67 -30.86 8.23
CA ALA A 175 7.58 -30.47 9.31
C ALA A 175 8.37 -29.17 9.03
N SER A 176 8.33 -28.63 7.80
CA SER A 176 9.08 -27.44 7.41
C SER A 176 8.23 -26.17 7.52
N THR A 177 8.88 -25.05 7.83
CA THR A 177 8.26 -23.71 7.82
C THR A 177 9.09 -22.82 6.91
N GLU A 178 8.44 -22.18 5.95
CA GLU A 178 9.03 -21.18 5.07
C GLU A 178 8.52 -19.81 5.49
N GLN A 179 9.41 -18.81 5.49
CA GLN A 179 9.07 -17.43 5.80
C GLN A 179 9.71 -16.48 4.80
N MET A 180 9.00 -15.40 4.47
CA MET A 180 9.51 -14.33 3.60
C MET A 180 8.87 -13.00 3.97
N GLU A 181 9.65 -11.94 3.97
CA GLU A 181 9.12 -10.59 4.19
C GLU A 181 8.14 -10.20 3.08
N ARG A 182 7.06 -9.49 3.44
CA ARG A 182 6.00 -9.12 2.48
C ARG A 182 6.54 -8.34 1.29
N ALA A 183 7.48 -7.41 1.51
CA ALA A 183 8.08 -6.62 0.45
C ALA A 183 8.77 -7.50 -0.60
N HIS A 184 9.60 -8.45 -0.16
CA HIS A 184 10.28 -9.38 -1.06
C HIS A 184 9.28 -10.30 -1.78
N LEU A 185 8.23 -10.76 -1.10
CA LEU A 185 7.23 -11.59 -1.76
C LEU A 185 6.42 -10.81 -2.81
N ILE A 186 6.15 -9.52 -2.61
CA ILE A 186 5.55 -8.64 -3.65
C ILE A 186 6.46 -8.55 -4.87
N SER A 187 7.76 -8.31 -4.67
CA SER A 187 8.78 -8.30 -5.74
C SER A 187 8.81 -9.62 -6.51
N HIS A 188 8.79 -10.77 -5.82
CA HIS A 188 8.74 -12.07 -6.50
C HIS A 188 7.42 -12.37 -7.20
N ILE A 189 6.31 -11.75 -6.78
CA ILE A 189 5.04 -11.85 -7.54
C ILE A 189 5.13 -11.04 -8.82
N LEU A 190 5.75 -9.85 -8.80
CA LEU A 190 6.03 -9.05 -10.01
C LEU A 190 6.92 -9.84 -10.98
N ASP A 191 8.00 -10.47 -10.48
CA ASP A 191 8.85 -11.37 -11.28
C ASP A 191 8.04 -12.54 -11.88
N GLU A 192 7.14 -13.13 -11.09
CA GLU A 192 6.31 -14.27 -11.50
C GLU A 192 5.40 -13.93 -12.69
N ILE A 193 4.91 -12.69 -12.78
CA ILE A 193 4.01 -12.22 -13.85
C ILE A 193 4.73 -11.40 -14.93
N GLY A 194 6.07 -11.28 -14.86
CA GLY A 194 6.87 -10.62 -15.88
C GLY A 194 6.84 -9.09 -15.85
N ILE A 195 6.42 -8.47 -14.74
CA ILE A 195 6.47 -7.00 -14.59
C ILE A 195 7.88 -6.58 -14.16
N VAL A 196 8.55 -5.84 -15.04
CA VAL A 196 9.84 -5.21 -14.77
C VAL A 196 9.64 -4.11 -13.73
N HIS A 197 10.34 -4.22 -12.61
CA HIS A 197 10.17 -3.33 -11.46
C HIS A 197 11.50 -3.03 -10.78
N GLU A 198 11.50 -1.99 -9.96
CA GLU A 198 12.58 -1.61 -9.06
C GLU A 198 12.22 -1.95 -7.62
N PHE A 199 13.25 -2.28 -6.84
CA PHE A 199 13.15 -2.52 -5.41
C PHE A 199 14.28 -1.77 -4.70
N ILE A 200 13.93 -0.79 -3.87
CA ILE A 200 14.90 -0.01 -3.10
C ILE A 200 14.49 -0.03 -1.63
N SER A 201 15.44 -0.37 -0.75
CA SER A 201 15.21 -0.36 0.70
C SER A 201 15.79 0.89 1.35
N TYR A 202 15.03 1.48 2.26
CA TYR A 202 15.42 2.67 3.01
C TYR A 202 15.43 2.37 4.52
N PRO A 203 16.52 2.72 5.23
CA PRO A 203 16.51 2.69 6.69
C PRO A 203 15.67 3.85 7.23
N ILE A 204 14.58 3.53 7.92
CA ILE A 204 13.68 4.52 8.51
C ILE A 204 13.80 4.49 10.03
N VAL A 205 13.98 5.68 10.62
CA VAL A 205 13.96 5.89 12.08
C VAL A 205 12.57 6.38 12.47
N ARG A 206 11.89 5.65 13.35
CA ARG A 206 10.55 5.99 13.87
C ARG A 206 10.64 6.95 15.06
N LYS A 207 9.47 7.44 15.48
CA LYS A 207 9.32 8.34 16.64
C LYS A 207 9.91 7.78 17.94
N ASP A 208 9.82 6.47 18.14
CA ASP A 208 10.34 5.76 19.31
C ASP A 208 11.86 5.48 19.23
N GLY A 209 12.52 5.92 18.16
CA GLY A 209 13.93 5.64 17.88
C GLY A 209 14.17 4.25 17.26
N GLY A 210 13.12 3.45 17.07
CA GLY A 210 13.18 2.18 16.36
C GLY A 210 13.64 2.38 14.92
N LYS A 211 14.54 1.51 14.47
CA LYS A 211 15.03 1.49 13.09
C LYS A 211 14.50 0.26 12.39
N HIS A 212 13.93 0.45 11.21
CA HIS A 212 13.50 -0.64 10.35
C HIS A 212 13.64 -0.26 8.88
N GLU A 213 13.73 -1.27 8.04
CA GLU A 213 13.78 -1.08 6.60
C GLU A 213 12.38 -0.87 6.03
N VAL A 214 12.27 0.00 5.02
CA VAL A 214 11.05 0.22 4.25
C VAL A 214 11.40 0.11 2.78
N ALA A 215 10.76 -0.83 2.08
CA ALA A 215 10.88 -0.97 0.65
C ALA A 215 10.01 0.05 -0.08
N LEU A 216 10.59 0.68 -1.09
CA LEU A 216 9.90 1.22 -2.25
C LEU A 216 9.97 0.18 -3.37
N ILE A 217 8.81 -0.25 -3.86
CA ILE A 217 8.67 -1.15 -5.00
C ILE A 217 7.91 -0.37 -6.07
N SER A 218 8.49 -0.23 -7.26
CA SER A 218 7.89 0.62 -8.30
C SER A 218 8.09 0.05 -9.69
N TRP A 219 7.14 0.32 -10.58
CA TRP A 219 7.26 -0.01 -12.00
C TRP A 219 6.60 1.06 -12.87
N ASN A 220 7.09 1.17 -14.10
CA ASN A 220 6.49 1.99 -15.14
C ASN A 220 5.60 1.08 -16.02
N VAL A 221 4.35 1.48 -16.24
CA VAL A 221 3.35 0.66 -16.95
C VAL A 221 3.66 0.62 -18.46
N GLU A 222 4.06 1.75 -19.04
CA GLU A 222 4.38 1.85 -20.48
C GLU A 222 5.49 0.88 -20.91
N LEU A 223 6.48 0.64 -20.04
CA LEU A 223 7.56 -0.32 -20.29
C LEU A 223 7.07 -1.77 -20.31
N ASN A 224 5.98 -2.08 -19.60
CA ASN A 224 5.45 -3.43 -19.47
C ASN A 224 4.39 -3.76 -20.54
N ASP A 225 3.69 -2.75 -21.08
CA ASP A 225 2.78 -2.90 -22.22
C ASP A 225 3.50 -3.07 -23.57
N SER A 226 4.81 -2.79 -23.61
CA SER A 226 5.65 -2.89 -24.82
C SER A 226 6.06 -4.33 -25.19
N THR A 227 5.50 -5.34 -24.52
CA THR A 227 5.81 -6.77 -24.74
C THR A 227 4.67 -7.49 -25.46
N GLU A 228 4.41 -7.09 -26.71
CA GLU A 228 3.71 -7.92 -27.72
C GLU A 228 4.72 -8.48 -28.75
#